data_AF-A0A2K5C7U7-F1
#
_entry.id   AF-A0A2K5C7U7-F1
#
_cell.length_a   1.000
_cell.length_b   1.000
_cell.length_c   1.000
_cell.angle_alpha   90.00
_cell.angle_beta   90.00
_cell.angle_gamma   90.00
#
_symmetry.space_group_name_H-M   'P 1'
#
loop_
_entity.id
_entity.type
_entity.pdbx_description
1 polymer ?
#
loop_
_entity_poly.entity_id
_entity_poly.type
_entity_poly.pdbx_seq_one_letter_code
_entity_poly.pdbx_strand_id
1 'polypeptide(L)'
;MIRKEAYVHKSVMEQLKRIIDDSEITKEGDALVGQEELEIVIGDEHISFTTSKISSLIDVNQSKDPEVLRVFYYLVQDFKCLVFSLIVLHFRLSQFKLCFSSCLYI
;
A
#
# COMPACT_ATOMS: atom_id res chain seq x y z
N MET A 1 -3.66 -0.61 -21.26
CA MET A 1 -4.26 -0.27 -19.95
C MET A 1 -5.03 -1.47 -19.46
N ILE A 2 -4.72 -1.99 -18.27
CA ILE A 2 -5.43 -3.12 -17.67
C ILE A 2 -6.31 -2.54 -16.55
N ARG A 3 -7.63 -2.74 -16.64
CA ARG A 3 -8.60 -2.29 -15.63
C ARG A 3 -9.42 -3.50 -15.20
N LYS A 4 -9.54 -3.69 -13.88
CA LYS A 4 -10.28 -4.80 -13.27
C LYS A 4 -11.08 -4.26 -12.10
N GLU A 5 -12.34 -4.64 -12.01
CA GLU A 5 -13.26 -4.22 -10.97
C GLU A 5 -13.94 -5.45 -10.41
N ALA A 6 -14.02 -5.53 -9.08
CA ALA A 6 -14.68 -6.61 -8.37
C ALA A 6 -15.24 -6.08 -7.05
N TYR A 7 -16.38 -6.62 -6.62
CA TYR A 7 -16.91 -6.39 -5.29
C TYR A 7 -16.31 -7.40 -4.32
N VAL A 8 -15.87 -6.94 -3.17
CA VAL A 8 -15.31 -7.78 -2.11
C VAL A 8 -16.30 -7.95 -0.96
N HIS A 9 -16.19 -9.06 -0.24
CA HIS A 9 -17.00 -9.31 0.93
C HIS A 9 -16.63 -8.35 2.08
N LYS A 10 -17.58 -8.06 2.98
CA LYS A 10 -17.36 -7.18 4.15
C LYS A 10 -16.16 -7.61 5.00
N SER A 11 -15.92 -8.92 5.14
CA SER A 11 -14.75 -9.44 5.88
C SER A 11 -13.42 -8.98 5.30
N VAL A 12 -13.31 -8.77 3.98
CA VAL A 12 -12.09 -8.24 3.34
C VAL A 12 -11.90 -6.78 3.75
N MET A 13 -12.98 -5.99 3.80
CA MET A 13 -12.94 -4.60 4.27
C MET A 13 -12.56 -4.51 5.74
N GLU A 14 -13.07 -5.41 6.59
CA GLU A 14 -12.71 -5.49 8.00
C GLU A 14 -11.23 -5.86 8.21
N GLN A 15 -10.68 -6.76 7.38
CA GLN A 15 -9.24 -7.05 7.41
C GLN A 15 -8.40 -5.88 6.91
N LEU A 16 -8.83 -5.18 5.86
CA LEU A 16 -8.14 -3.98 5.38
C LEU A 16 -8.07 -2.91 6.46
N LYS A 17 -9.19 -2.69 7.17
CA LYS A 17 -9.24 -1.78 8.31
C LYS A 17 -8.28 -2.22 9.42
N ARG A 18 -8.27 -3.51 9.76
CA ARG A 18 -7.34 -4.06 10.77
C ARG A 18 -5.87 -3.83 10.41
N ILE A 19 -5.48 -4.03 9.14
CA ILE A 19 -4.10 -3.77 8.68
C ILE A 19 -3.71 -2.30 8.91
N ILE A 20 -4.65 -1.38 8.67
CA ILE A 20 -4.44 0.05 8.86
C ILE A 20 -4.31 0.38 10.34
N ASP A 21 -5.25 -0.10 11.16
CA ASP A 21 -5.24 0.10 12.61
C ASP A 21 -3.94 -0.48 13.24
N ASP A 22 -3.51 -1.68 12.82
CA ASP A 22 -2.28 -2.34 13.30
C ASP A 22 -0.99 -1.64 12.82
N SER A 23 -1.07 -0.82 11.76
CA SER A 23 0.11 -0.10 11.23
C SER A 23 0.47 1.16 12.02
N GLU A 24 -0.44 1.65 12.88
CA GLU A 24 -0.27 2.88 13.66
C GLU A 24 0.17 4.10 12.81
N ILE A 25 -0.23 4.14 11.54
CA ILE A 25 0.21 5.21 10.64
C ILE A 25 -0.36 6.56 11.09
N THR A 26 0.52 7.45 11.55
CA THR A 26 0.15 8.76 12.10
C THR A 26 -0.18 9.76 10.99
N LYS A 27 -1.05 10.75 11.26
CA LYS A 27 -1.49 11.79 10.30
C LYS A 27 -0.38 12.77 9.86
N GLU A 28 0.86 12.55 10.26
CA GLU A 28 1.96 13.52 10.18
C GLU A 28 2.83 13.30 8.93
N GLY A 29 2.19 13.30 7.76
CA GLY A 29 2.90 13.28 6.48
C GLY A 29 2.87 14.64 5.82
N ASP A 30 3.86 15.50 6.11
CA ASP A 30 4.12 16.65 5.24
C ASP A 30 4.30 16.13 3.81
N ALA A 31 3.55 16.72 2.86
CA ALA A 31 3.51 16.32 1.47
C ALA A 31 4.93 16.33 0.86
N LEU A 32 5.58 15.16 0.83
CA LEU A 32 6.82 14.97 0.11
C LEU A 32 6.45 14.91 -1.36
N VAL A 33 6.78 15.97 -2.11
CA VAL A 33 6.57 16.08 -3.57
C VAL A 33 6.96 14.76 -4.23
N GLY A 34 5.98 14.07 -4.84
CA GLY A 34 6.15 12.65 -5.16
C GLY A 34 5.10 12.09 -6.10
N GLN A 35 5.41 10.92 -6.67
CA GLN A 35 4.58 10.21 -7.67
C GLN A 35 3.69 9.13 -7.03
N GLU A 36 4.03 8.67 -5.82
CA GLU A 36 3.25 7.66 -5.10
C GLU A 36 2.35 8.36 -4.09
N GLU A 37 1.05 8.08 -4.18
CA GLU A 37 0.01 8.66 -3.36
C GLU A 37 -0.77 7.53 -2.68
N LEU A 38 -1.00 7.68 -1.38
CA LEU A 38 -1.87 6.80 -0.59
C LEU A 38 -2.89 7.66 0.14
N GLU A 39 -4.16 7.46 -0.19
CA GLU A 39 -5.27 8.13 0.46
C GLU A 39 -6.18 7.08 1.10
N ILE A 40 -6.46 7.26 2.40
CA ILE A 40 -7.29 6.36 3.19
C ILE A 40 -8.36 7.20 3.88
N VAL A 41 -9.62 6.80 3.70
CA VAL A 41 -10.79 7.38 4.39
C VAL A 41 -11.48 6.27 5.17
N ILE A 42 -11.47 6.34 6.49
CA ILE A 42 -12.13 5.38 7.39
C ILE A 42 -12.97 6.15 8.40
N GLY A 43 -14.29 6.09 8.25
CA GLY A 43 -15.19 6.87 9.10
C GLY A 43 -14.91 8.37 8.96
N ASP A 44 -14.58 9.02 10.08
CA ASP A 44 -14.23 10.45 10.14
C ASP A 44 -12.72 10.72 10.02
N GLU A 45 -11.90 9.67 9.86
CA GLU A 45 -10.46 9.79 9.71
C GLU A 45 -10.06 9.84 8.24
N HIS A 46 -9.28 10.86 7.90
CA HIS A 46 -8.67 11.02 6.59
C HIS A 46 -7.15 11.08 6.74
N ILE A 47 -6.48 10.20 6.00
CA ILE A 47 -5.04 10.08 5.95
C ILE A 47 -4.63 10.21 4.48
N SER A 48 -3.76 11.16 4.19
CA SER A 48 -3.24 11.40 2.84
C SER A 48 -1.73 11.48 2.90
N PHE A 49 -1.07 10.55 2.23
CA PHE A 49 0.39 10.52 2.09
C PHE A 49 0.78 10.71 0.64
N THR A 50 1.74 11.60 0.42
CA THR A 50 2.41 11.78 -0.87
C THR A 50 3.90 11.59 -0.62
N THR A 51 4.52 10.69 -1.37
CA THR A 51 5.97 10.48 -1.31
C THR A 51 6.58 10.30 -2.69
N SER A 52 7.85 10.71 -2.82
CA SER A 52 8.70 10.30 -3.94
C SER A 52 8.80 8.78 -3.98
N LYS A 53 9.04 8.23 -5.18
CA LYS A 53 9.08 6.78 -5.41
C LYS A 53 10.08 6.10 -4.46
N ILE A 54 9.60 5.22 -3.59
CA ILE A 54 10.45 4.43 -2.68
C ILE A 54 10.61 3.03 -3.29
N SER A 55 11.83 2.69 -3.70
CA SER A 55 12.10 1.40 -4.35
C SER A 55 12.63 0.34 -3.40
N SER A 56 13.24 0.75 -2.28
CA SER A 56 13.94 -0.13 -1.36
C SER A 56 13.98 0.39 0.08
N LEU A 57 14.27 -0.51 1.03
CA LEU A 57 14.57 -0.13 2.42
C LEU A 57 15.82 0.76 2.54
N ILE A 58 16.71 0.74 1.55
CA ILE A 58 17.88 1.64 1.53
C ILE A 58 17.41 3.09 1.36
N ASP A 59 16.46 3.32 0.44
CA ASP A 59 15.87 4.64 0.21
C ASP A 59 15.14 5.14 1.48
N VAL A 60 14.47 4.23 2.21
CA VAL A 60 13.83 4.53 3.50
C VAL A 60 14.86 4.95 4.54
N ASN A 61 15.96 4.20 4.68
CA ASN A 61 16.98 4.47 5.69
C ASN A 61 17.77 5.77 5.42
N GLN A 62 17.79 6.25 4.18
CA GLN A 62 18.45 7.50 3.78
C GLN A 62 17.52 8.72 3.84
N SER A 63 16.25 8.52 4.18
CA SER A 63 15.27 9.59 4.27
C SER A 63 15.42 10.44 5.54
N LYS A 64 14.70 11.57 5.58
CA LYS A 64 14.67 12.46 6.76
C LYS A 64 14.02 11.77 7.97
N ASP A 65 13.00 10.96 7.71
CA ASP A 65 12.14 10.34 8.73
C ASP A 65 12.02 8.83 8.45
N PRO A 66 13.08 8.05 8.72
CA PRO A 66 13.14 6.63 8.34
C PRO A 66 12.15 5.76 9.11
N GLU A 67 11.70 6.17 10.30
CA GLU A 67 10.71 5.42 11.09
C GLU A 67 9.33 5.48 10.45
N VAL A 68 8.85 6.68 10.13
CA VAL A 68 7.55 6.91 9.49
C VAL A 68 7.51 6.28 8.10
N LEU A 69 8.57 6.49 7.30
CA LEU A 69 8.64 5.94 5.94
C LEU A 69 8.78 4.41 5.94
N ARG A 70 9.32 3.81 6.99
CA ARG A 70 9.37 2.35 7.13
C ARG A 70 7.98 1.78 7.41
N VAL A 71 7.20 2.41 8.28
CA VAL A 71 5.79 2.05 8.52
C VAL A 71 5.00 2.15 7.22
N PHE A 72 5.13 3.27 6.50
CA PHE A 72 4.49 3.46 5.19
C PHE A 72 4.89 2.39 4.18
N TYR A 73 6.20 2.08 4.07
CA TYR A 73 6.72 1.08 3.15
C TYR A 73 6.10 -0.31 3.39
N TYR A 74 6.01 -0.75 4.64
CA TYR A 74 5.41 -2.04 4.98
C TYR A 74 3.88 -2.04 4.77
N LEU A 75 3.18 -0.96 5.13
CA LEU A 75 1.74 -0.84 4.90
C LEU A 75 1.38 -0.97 3.41
N VAL A 76 2.11 -0.26 2.54
CA VAL A 76 1.92 -0.34 1.09
C VAL A 76 2.21 -1.75 0.57
N GLN A 77 3.21 -2.43 1.14
CA GLN A 77 3.55 -3.80 0.78
C GLN A 77 2.43 -4.78 1.12
N ASP A 78 1.84 -4.66 2.31
CA ASP A 78 0.71 -5.49 2.74
C ASP A 78 -0.53 -5.26 1.87
N PHE A 79 -0.84 -4.02 1.52
CA PHE A 79 -1.91 -3.71 0.58
C PHE A 79 -1.68 -4.27 -0.81
N LYS A 80 -0.47 -4.12 -1.35
CA LYS A 80 -0.10 -4.73 -2.63
C LYS A 80 -0.34 -6.24 -2.56
N CYS A 81 0.12 -6.91 -1.50
CA CYS A 81 -0.10 -8.34 -1.32
C CYS A 81 -1.57 -8.72 -1.32
N LEU A 82 -2.40 -8.04 -0.52
CA LEU A 82 -3.84 -8.30 -0.45
C LEU A 82 -4.52 -8.14 -1.81
N VAL A 83 -4.26 -7.02 -2.50
CA VAL A 83 -4.85 -6.71 -3.82
C VAL A 83 -4.38 -7.71 -4.88
N PHE A 84 -3.10 -8.08 -4.91
CA PHE A 84 -2.60 -9.09 -5.84
C PHE A 84 -3.24 -10.44 -5.60
N SER A 85 -3.32 -10.89 -4.35
CA SER A 85 -3.96 -12.16 -4.01
C SER A 85 -5.42 -12.18 -4.47
N LEU A 86 -6.18 -11.10 -4.25
CA LEU A 86 -7.57 -10.99 -4.69
C LEU A 86 -7.70 -11.01 -6.21
N ILE A 87 -6.89 -10.24 -6.93
CA ILE A 87 -6.95 -10.16 -8.40
C ILE A 87 -6.55 -11.50 -9.03
N VAL A 88 -5.49 -12.13 -8.54
CA VAL A 88 -4.98 -13.41 -9.07
C VAL A 88 -6.01 -14.51 -8.85
N LEU A 89 -6.57 -14.61 -7.64
CA LEU A 89 -7.57 -15.62 -7.29
C LEU A 89 -8.88 -15.42 -8.07
N HIS A 90 -9.41 -14.20 -8.08
CA HIS A 90 -10.72 -13.89 -8.65
C HIS A 90 -10.72 -13.98 -10.18
N PHE A 91 -9.68 -13.44 -10.83
CA PHE A 91 -9.61 -13.40 -12.29
C PHE A 91 -8.80 -14.55 -12.89
N ARG A 92 -8.35 -15.52 -12.07
CA ARG A 92 -7.59 -16.71 -12.47
C ARG A 92 -6.42 -16.38 -13.40
N LEU A 93 -5.65 -15.34 -13.04
CA LEU A 93 -4.50 -14.94 -13.84
C LEU A 93 -3.34 -15.92 -13.64
N SER A 94 -2.97 -16.65 -14.70
CA SER A 94 -2.01 -17.75 -14.64
C SER A 94 -0.54 -17.34 -14.44
N GLN A 95 -0.19 -16.07 -14.51
CA GLN A 95 1.20 -15.61 -14.42
C GLN A 95 1.31 -14.19 -13.84
N PHE A 96 1.38 -14.09 -12.52
CA PHE A 96 2.18 -13.04 -11.88
C PHE A 96 3.16 -13.76 -10.98
N LYS A 97 4.44 -13.82 -11.38
CA LYS A 97 5.49 -14.36 -10.51
C LYS A 97 5.58 -13.48 -9.27
N LEU A 98 5.35 -14.06 -8.10
CA LEU A 98 5.68 -13.48 -6.80
C LEU A 98 7.21 -13.27 -6.78
N CYS A 99 7.68 -12.10 -7.18
CA CYS A 99 9.04 -11.65 -6.91
C CYS A 99 8.92 -10.50 -5.91
N PHE A 100 8.97 -10.83 -4.62
CA PHE A 100 8.90 -9.89 -3.50
C PHE A 100 10.06 -8.88 -3.45
N SER A 101 11.03 -8.95 -4.38
CA SER A 101 12.27 -8.16 -4.24
C SER A 101 12.28 -6.83 -4.98
N SER A 102 11.62 -6.66 -6.12
CA SER A 102 11.79 -5.44 -6.92
C SER A 102 11.10 -5.58 -8.27
N CYS A 103 9.86 -5.10 -8.35
CA CYS A 103 9.16 -4.66 -9.55
C CYS A 103 7.70 -5.03 -9.40
N LEU A 104 6.92 -4.06 -8.95
CA LEU A 104 5.64 -3.91 -9.62
C LEU A 104 5.37 -2.42 -9.82
N TYR A 105 5.70 -1.97 -11.03
CA TYR A 105 5.02 -0.87 -11.67
C TYR A 105 3.62 -1.38 -12.04
N ILE A 106 2.61 -0.86 -11.34
CA ILE A 106 1.30 -0.59 -11.92
C ILE A 106 1.24 0.91 -12.15
#